data_AF-A0A833HIU4-F1
#
_entry.id   AF-A0A833HIU4-F1
#
_cell.length_a   1.000
_cell.length_b   1.000
_cell.length_c   1.000
_cell.angle_alpha   90.00
_cell.angle_beta   90.00
_cell.angle_gamma   90.00
#
_symmetry.space_group_name_H-M   'P 1'
#
loop_
_entity.id
_entity.type
_entity.pdbx_description
1 polymer ?
#
loop_
_entity_poly.entity_id
_entity_poly.type
_entity_poly.pdbx_seq_one_letter_code
_entity_poly.pdbx_strand_id
1 'polypeptide(L)'
;MAHGEFHKSDRIGWLRAAVLGANDGLISTGSLVVGVASSGAARAEVMVAAIAGMVAGALSMAAGEYVSVGSQADTEQADLARERRELAETPEAERAELAGIYVARGLSPELAAQVADQLMAKDALGAHARDELGMSETTRAWAPSASFAM
;
A
#
# COMPACT_ATOMS: atom_id res chain seq x y z
N MET A 1 30.48 6.67 -5.39
CA MET A 1 29.83 7.41 -4.30
C MET A 1 28.35 7.49 -4.62
N ALA A 2 27.51 6.74 -3.92
CA ALA A 2 26.05 6.84 -4.09
C ALA A 2 25.60 8.13 -3.39
N HIS A 3 25.03 9.06 -4.15
CA HIS A 3 24.42 10.26 -3.60
C HIS A 3 23.06 9.83 -3.03
N GLY A 4 22.94 9.78 -1.71
CA GLY A 4 21.66 9.48 -1.05
C GLY A 4 20.76 10.70 -1.12
N GLU A 5 19.91 10.77 -2.14
CA GLU A 5 18.80 11.73 -2.14
C GLU A 5 17.68 11.19 -1.27
N PHE A 6 17.38 11.89 -0.18
CA PHE A 6 16.21 11.59 0.66
C PHE A 6 14.96 12.17 0.00
N HIS A 7 14.15 11.32 -0.63
CA HIS A 7 12.89 11.73 -1.24
C HIS A 7 11.79 11.73 -0.17
N LYS A 8 10.97 12.79 -0.13
CA LYS A 8 9.85 12.89 0.82
C LYS A 8 8.66 11.98 0.46
N SER A 9 8.71 11.35 -0.71
CA SER A 9 7.66 10.51 -1.29
C SER A 9 7.28 9.33 -0.39
N ASP A 10 8.24 8.80 0.38
CA ASP A 10 8.03 7.65 1.27
C ASP A 10 7.04 7.94 2.41
N ARG A 11 6.77 9.21 2.72
CA ARG A 11 5.82 9.62 3.77
C ARG A 11 4.41 9.90 3.26
N ILE A 12 4.19 9.84 1.94
CA ILE A 12 2.91 10.21 1.33
C ILE A 12 1.80 9.25 1.76
N GLY A 13 2.08 7.96 1.92
CA GLY A 13 1.09 6.95 2.33
C GLY A 13 0.46 7.26 3.69
N TRP A 14 1.28 7.43 4.72
CA TRP A 14 0.83 7.78 6.07
C TRP A 14 0.15 9.15 6.12
N LEU A 15 0.70 10.14 5.41
CA LEU A 15 0.12 11.48 5.38
C LEU A 15 -1.29 11.47 4.75
N ARG A 16 -1.46 10.71 3.66
CA ARG A 16 -2.76 10.53 3.01
C ARG A 16 -3.77 9.88 3.96
N ALA A 17 -3.39 8.80 4.64
CA ALA A 17 -4.24 8.12 5.61
C ALA A 17 -4.62 9.05 6.78
N ALA A 18 -3.67 9.80 7.32
CA ALA A 18 -3.90 10.74 8.41
C ALA A 18 -4.84 11.88 8.02
N VAL A 19 -4.66 12.48 6.83
CA VAL A 19 -5.51 13.58 6.34
C VAL A 19 -6.93 13.08 6.06
N LEU A 20 -7.09 11.93 5.40
CA LEU A 20 -8.40 11.35 5.13
C LEU A 20 -9.13 10.99 6.44
N GLY A 21 -8.42 10.35 7.38
CA GLY A 21 -8.99 10.00 8.68
C GLY A 21 -9.40 11.23 9.51
N ALA A 22 -8.59 12.29 9.50
CA ALA A 22 -8.94 13.55 10.17
C ALA A 22 -10.17 14.22 9.54
N ASN A 23 -10.23 14.28 8.20
CA ASN A 23 -11.36 14.85 7.48
C ASN A 23 -12.66 14.08 7.74
N ASP A 24 -12.62 12.76 7.61
CA ASP A 24 -13.76 11.90 7.85
C ASP A 24 -14.21 11.97 9.31
N GLY A 25 -13.27 11.98 10.26
CA GLY A 25 -13.56 12.11 11.70
C GLY A 25 -14.25 13.43 12.04
N LEU A 26 -13.79 14.55 11.46
CA LEU A 26 -14.41 15.87 11.65
C LEU A 26 -15.82 15.92 11.07
N ILE A 27 -16.01 15.47 9.83
CA ILE A 27 -17.31 15.52 9.15
C ILE A 27 -18.31 14.59 9.83
N SER A 28 -17.91 13.34 10.11
CA SER A 28 -18.80 12.33 10.72
C SER A 28 -19.19 12.70 12.16
N THR A 29 -18.20 13.01 13.01
CA THR A 29 -18.47 13.37 14.41
C THR A 29 -19.20 14.71 14.51
N GLY A 30 -18.83 15.69 13.68
CA GLY A 30 -19.52 16.98 13.62
C GLY A 30 -20.99 16.83 13.20
N SER A 31 -21.26 16.06 12.15
CA SER A 31 -22.63 15.78 11.69
C SER A 31 -23.44 15.02 12.74
N LEU A 32 -22.83 14.05 13.42
CA LEU A 32 -23.46 13.31 14.52
C LEU A 32 -23.84 14.25 15.67
N VAL A 33 -22.93 15.12 16.11
CA VAL A 33 -23.17 16.09 17.18
C VAL A 33 -24.29 17.05 16.81
N VAL A 34 -24.27 17.61 15.61
CA VAL A 34 -25.33 18.51 15.12
C VAL A 34 -26.68 17.78 15.07
N GLY A 35 -26.70 16.55 14.57
CA GLY A 35 -27.91 15.72 14.50
C GLY A 35 -28.51 15.44 15.88
N VAL A 36 -27.70 14.94 16.82
CA VAL A 36 -28.16 14.63 18.18
C VAL A 36 -28.56 15.90 18.95
N ALA A 37 -27.82 17.00 18.80
CA ALA A 37 -28.18 18.27 19.44
C ALA A 37 -29.52 18.81 18.89
N SER A 38 -29.78 18.64 17.59
CA SER A 38 -31.03 19.09 16.97
C SER A 38 -32.27 18.32 17.43
N SER A 39 -32.11 17.13 18.02
CA SER A 39 -33.23 16.34 18.54
C SER A 39 -33.75 16.83 19.90
N GLY A 40 -33.14 17.87 20.48
CA GLY A 40 -33.44 18.36 21.83
C GLY A 40 -32.77 17.56 22.94
N ALA A 41 -31.78 16.73 22.62
CA ALA A 41 -31.02 15.97 23.61
C ALA A 41 -30.29 16.89 24.60
N ALA A 42 -30.16 16.43 25.84
CA ALA A 42 -29.43 17.15 26.87
C ALA A 42 -27.92 17.19 26.54
N ARG A 43 -27.22 18.21 27.04
CA ARG A 43 -25.78 18.39 26.80
C ARG A 43 -24.95 17.13 27.13
N ALA A 44 -25.28 16.44 28.22
CA ALA A 44 -24.59 15.21 28.61
C ALA A 44 -24.74 14.10 27.56
N GLU A 45 -25.93 13.95 26.98
CA GLU A 45 -26.24 12.95 25.95
C GLU A 45 -25.48 13.25 24.65
N VAL A 46 -25.44 14.53 24.25
CA VAL A 46 -24.65 14.99 23.09
C VAL A 46 -23.16 14.69 23.28
N MET A 47 -22.62 14.94 24.47
CA MET A 47 -21.20 14.67 24.76
C MET A 47 -20.88 13.18 24.73
N VAL A 48 -21.77 12.33 25.26
CA VAL A 48 -21.61 10.88 25.19
C VAL A 48 -21.63 10.41 23.74
N ALA A 49 -22.58 10.89 22.93
CA ALA A 49 -22.65 10.55 21.51
C ALA A 49 -21.39 11.00 20.74
N ALA A 50 -20.86 12.20 21.03
CA ALA A 50 -19.65 12.72 20.41
C ALA A 50 -18.43 11.83 20.69
N ILE A 51 -18.20 11.47 21.96
CA ILE A 51 -17.06 10.65 22.37
C ILE A 51 -17.20 9.23 21.81
N ALA A 52 -18.39 8.64 21.92
CA ALA A 52 -18.66 7.31 21.40
C ALA A 52 -18.46 7.25 19.87
N GLY A 53 -18.96 8.24 19.13
CA GLY A 53 -18.79 8.34 17.68
C GLY A 53 -17.33 8.50 17.27
N MET A 54 -16.57 9.34 17.98
CA MET A 54 -15.14 9.52 17.73
C MET A 54 -14.34 8.23 17.96
N VAL A 55 -14.58 7.55 19.09
CA VAL A 55 -13.90 6.29 19.42
C VAL A 55 -14.27 5.20 18.42
N ALA A 56 -15.55 5.05 18.10
CA ALA A 56 -16.02 4.07 17.13
C ALA A 56 -15.44 4.33 15.73
N GLY A 57 -15.41 5.58 15.28
CA GLY A 57 -14.82 5.98 14.01
C GLY A 57 -13.32 5.69 13.94
N ALA A 58 -12.57 6.06 14.98
CA ALA A 58 -11.13 5.80 15.05
C ALA A 58 -10.81 4.29 15.02
N LEU A 59 -11.53 3.47 15.80
CA LEU A 59 -11.36 2.02 15.81
C LEU A 59 -11.71 1.40 14.46
N SER A 60 -12.79 1.85 13.81
CA SER A 60 -13.19 1.36 12.49
C SER A 60 -12.13 1.65 11.43
N MET A 61 -11.55 2.85 11.42
CA MET A 61 -10.48 3.20 10.49
C MET A 61 -9.20 2.40 10.73
N ALA A 62 -8.81 2.24 12.01
CA ALA A 62 -7.64 1.45 12.38
C ALA A 62 -7.80 -0.03 11.99
N ALA A 63 -8.98 -0.62 12.26
CA ALA A 63 -9.29 -1.99 11.87
C ALA A 63 -9.31 -2.15 10.34
N GLY A 64 -9.90 -1.18 9.62
CA GLY A 64 -9.92 -1.17 8.16
C GLY A 64 -8.52 -1.16 7.54
N GLU A 65 -7.64 -0.29 8.04
CA GLU A 65 -6.25 -0.21 7.58
C GLU A 65 -5.49 -1.51 7.89
N TYR A 66 -5.65 -2.08 9.09
CA TYR A 66 -5.01 -3.34 9.47
C TYR A 66 -5.40 -4.49 8.52
N VAL A 67 -6.70 -4.64 8.24
CA VAL A 67 -7.20 -5.68 7.32
C VAL A 67 -6.73 -5.41 5.89
N SER A 68 -6.70 -4.15 5.46
CA SER A 68 -6.24 -3.76 4.12
C SER A 68 -4.77 -4.13 3.91
N VAL A 69 -3.89 -3.77 4.85
CA VAL A 69 -2.46 -4.11 4.79
C VAL A 69 -2.25 -5.61 4.80
N GLY A 70 -2.98 -6.36 5.64
CA GLY A 70 -2.92 -7.82 5.64
C GLY A 70 -3.32 -8.43 4.30
N SER A 71 -4.43 -7.95 3.72
CA SER A 71 -4.93 -8.42 2.42
C SER A 71 -3.94 -8.12 1.28
N GLN A 72 -3.30 -6.95 1.31
CA GLN A 72 -2.23 -6.61 0.37
C GLN A 72 -1.03 -7.56 0.52
N ALA A 73 -0.58 -7.80 1.76
CA ALA A 73 0.54 -8.69 2.03
C ALA A 73 0.27 -10.13 1.56
N ASP A 74 -0.95 -10.63 1.77
CA ASP A 74 -1.35 -11.97 1.31
C ASP A 74 -1.37 -12.05 -0.23
N THR A 75 -1.84 -10.99 -0.90
CA THR A 75 -1.84 -10.89 -2.36
C THR A 75 -0.41 -10.85 -2.91
N GLU A 76 0.45 -10.03 -2.32
CA GLU A 76 1.88 -9.95 -2.69
C GLU A 76 2.58 -11.31 -2.53
N GLN A 77 2.30 -12.04 -1.44
CA GLN A 77 2.85 -13.38 -1.24
C GLN A 77 2.33 -14.40 -2.26
N ALA A 78 1.05 -14.33 -2.62
CA ALA A 78 0.46 -15.21 -3.62
C ALA A 78 1.07 -14.98 -5.01
N ASP A 79 1.24 -13.72 -5.42
CA ASP A 79 1.87 -13.38 -6.69
C ASP A 79 3.35 -13.79 -6.71
N LEU A 80 4.12 -13.55 -5.64
CA LEU A 80 5.50 -14.04 -5.54
C LEU A 80 5.61 -15.57 -5.58
N ALA A 81 4.61 -16.29 -5.05
CA ALA A 81 4.57 -17.75 -5.14
C ALA A 81 4.25 -18.23 -6.56
N ARG A 82 3.38 -17.51 -7.30
CA ARG A 82 3.10 -17.76 -8.71
C ARG A 82 4.35 -17.52 -9.56
N GLU A 83 4.99 -16.37 -9.40
CA GLU A 83 6.20 -15.98 -10.11
C GLU A 83 7.34 -16.99 -9.95
N ARG A 84 7.55 -17.47 -8.71
CA ARG A 84 8.55 -18.53 -8.45
C ARG A 84 8.28 -19.81 -9.23
N ARG A 85 7.01 -20.15 -9.45
CA ARG A 85 6.62 -21.34 -10.22
C ARG A 85 6.86 -21.11 -11.71
N GLU A 86 6.46 -19.96 -12.22
CA GLU A 86 6.65 -19.55 -13.62
C GLU A 86 8.14 -19.49 -14.00
N LEU A 87 8.99 -18.90 -13.15
CA LEU A 87 10.44 -18.93 -13.32
C LEU A 87 11.06 -20.34 -13.35
N ALA A 88 10.42 -21.32 -12.69
CA ALA A 88 10.89 -22.70 -12.67
C ALA A 88 10.36 -23.54 -13.85
N GLU A 89 9.12 -23.28 -14.27
CA GLU A 89 8.42 -24.06 -15.30
C GLU A 89 8.67 -23.51 -16.72
N THR A 90 8.78 -22.19 -16.87
CA THR A 90 8.82 -21.48 -18.16
C THR A 90 9.90 -20.38 -18.21
N PRO A 91 11.18 -20.65 -17.86
CA PRO A 91 12.22 -19.62 -17.73
C PRO A 91 12.48 -18.80 -19.00
N GLU A 92 12.32 -19.40 -20.19
CA GLU A 92 12.47 -18.68 -21.47
C GLU A 92 11.30 -17.73 -21.75
N ALA A 93 10.10 -18.05 -21.27
CA ALA A 93 8.94 -17.18 -21.38
C ALA A 93 9.10 -15.97 -20.45
N GLU A 94 9.49 -16.21 -19.20
CA GLU A 94 9.74 -15.15 -18.22
C GLU A 94 10.84 -14.18 -18.68
N ARG A 95 11.91 -14.72 -19.27
CA ARG A 95 12.95 -13.91 -19.90
C ARG A 95 12.40 -13.01 -21.01
N ALA A 96 11.54 -13.56 -21.87
CA ALA A 96 10.94 -12.80 -22.96
C ALA A 96 9.96 -11.74 -22.44
N GLU A 97 9.23 -12.04 -21.36
CA GLU A 97 8.34 -11.11 -20.67
C GLU A 97 9.10 -9.92 -20.08
N LEU A 98 10.16 -10.20 -19.30
CA LEU A 98 10.99 -9.15 -18.71
C LEU A 98 11.64 -8.28 -19.80
N ALA A 99 12.16 -8.90 -20.87
CA ALA A 99 12.66 -8.14 -22.02
C ALA A 99 11.56 -7.28 -22.66
N GLY A 100 10.33 -7.80 -22.78
CA GLY A 100 9.16 -7.08 -23.27
C GLY A 100 8.84 -5.84 -22.44
N ILE A 101 8.91 -5.93 -21.11
CA ILE A 101 8.75 -4.79 -20.20
C ILE A 101 9.76 -3.67 -20.52
N TYR A 102 11.02 -4.04 -20.73
CA TYR A 102 12.08 -3.08 -21.04
C TYR A 102 11.97 -2.48 -22.45
N VAL A 103 11.50 -3.25 -23.44
CA VAL A 103 11.15 -2.72 -24.76
C VAL A 103 10.03 -1.69 -24.65
N ALA A 104 8.97 -1.98 -23.89
CA ALA A 104 7.88 -1.04 -23.65
C ALA A 104 8.33 0.26 -22.95
N ARG A 105 9.39 0.17 -22.14
CA ARG A 105 10.06 1.33 -21.51
C ARG A 105 11.01 2.08 -22.44
N GLY A 106 11.23 1.59 -23.67
CA GLY A 106 11.96 2.29 -24.74
C GLY A 106 13.34 1.72 -25.09
N LEU A 107 13.72 0.55 -24.57
CA LEU A 107 14.98 -0.10 -24.97
C LEU A 107 14.82 -0.78 -26.35
N SER A 108 15.92 -0.88 -27.11
CA SER A 108 15.91 -1.74 -28.30
C SER A 108 15.75 -3.20 -27.89
N PRO A 109 15.16 -4.06 -28.74
CA PRO A 109 14.99 -5.48 -28.42
C PRO A 109 16.29 -6.19 -28.00
N GLU A 110 17.40 -5.85 -28.65
CA GLU A 110 18.71 -6.45 -28.38
C GLU A 110 19.24 -6.03 -27.00
N LEU A 111 19.06 -4.76 -26.63
CA LEU A 111 19.47 -4.26 -25.32
C LEU A 111 18.55 -4.78 -24.22
N ALA A 112 17.24 -4.81 -24.46
CA ALA A 112 16.26 -5.33 -23.51
C ALA A 112 16.50 -6.80 -23.17
N ALA A 113 16.85 -7.63 -24.16
CA ALA A 113 17.23 -9.02 -23.94
C ALA A 113 18.48 -9.13 -23.04
N GLN A 114 19.52 -8.32 -23.29
CA GLN A 114 20.72 -8.28 -22.46
C GLN A 114 20.44 -7.80 -21.02
N VAL A 115 19.51 -6.86 -20.86
CA VAL A 115 19.08 -6.38 -19.54
C VAL A 115 18.34 -7.49 -18.79
N ALA A 116 17.39 -8.17 -19.44
CA ALA A 116 16.67 -9.29 -18.84
C ALA A 116 17.65 -10.40 -18.39
N ASP A 117 18.59 -10.79 -19.25
CA ASP A 117 19.63 -11.79 -18.93
C ASP A 117 20.42 -11.43 -17.68
N GLN A 118 20.91 -10.18 -17.60
CA GLN A 118 21.74 -9.73 -16.48
C GLN A 118 20.95 -9.58 -15.19
N LEU A 119 19.70 -9.12 -15.26
CA LEU A 119 18.82 -8.98 -14.09
C LEU A 119 18.39 -10.35 -13.56
N MET A 120 17.99 -11.26 -14.43
CA MET A 120 17.61 -12.63 -14.06
C MET A 120 18.78 -13.41 -13.46
N ALA A 121 19.99 -13.26 -14.03
CA ALA A 121 21.19 -13.88 -13.49
C ALA A 121 21.56 -13.39 -12.08
N LYS A 122 21.20 -12.14 -11.73
CA LYS A 122 21.43 -11.58 -10.40
C LYS A 122 20.34 -11.97 -9.41
N ASP A 123 19.08 -11.77 -9.78
CA ASP A 123 17.90 -12.02 -8.96
C ASP A 123 16.64 -11.97 -9.84
N ALA A 124 16.28 -13.11 -10.46
CA ALA A 124 15.12 -13.19 -11.35
C ALA A 124 13.81 -12.84 -10.62
N LEU A 125 13.58 -13.43 -9.45
CA LEU A 125 12.37 -13.15 -8.68
C LEU A 125 12.28 -11.68 -8.28
N GLY A 126 13.37 -11.08 -7.81
CA GLY A 126 13.39 -9.65 -7.45
C GLY A 126 13.36 -8.70 -8.65
N ALA A 127 13.73 -9.17 -9.85
CA ALA A 127 13.55 -8.42 -11.09
C ALA A 127 12.06 -8.39 -11.49
N HIS A 128 11.42 -9.55 -11.62
CA HIS A 128 9.99 -9.64 -11.93
C HIS A 128 9.11 -9.00 -10.85
N ALA A 129 9.40 -9.23 -9.56
CA ALA A 129 8.67 -8.60 -8.47
C ALA A 129 8.66 -7.07 -8.58
N ARG A 130 9.76 -6.45 -9.00
CA ARG A 130 9.85 -4.99 -9.16
C ARG A 130 9.30 -4.51 -10.49
N ASP A 131 9.69 -5.15 -11.58
CA ASP A 131 9.49 -4.63 -12.93
C ASP A 131 8.15 -5.04 -13.54
N GLU A 132 7.61 -6.18 -13.12
CA GLU A 132 6.32 -6.72 -13.56
C GLU A 132 5.24 -6.51 -12.49
N LEU A 133 5.47 -6.99 -11.25
CA LEU A 133 4.49 -6.93 -10.17
C LEU A 133 4.42 -5.56 -9.45
N GLY A 134 5.33 -4.64 -9.75
CA GLY A 134 5.36 -3.30 -9.16
C GLY A 134 5.66 -3.26 -7.66
N MET A 135 6.19 -4.36 -7.09
CA MET A 135 6.57 -4.48 -5.69
C MET A 135 7.91 -3.78 -5.45
N SER A 136 7.87 -2.53 -4.98
CA SER A 136 9.03 -1.73 -4.60
C SER A 136 9.11 -1.57 -3.09
N GLU A 137 10.22 -1.06 -2.56
CA GLU A 137 10.34 -0.77 -1.11
C GLU A 137 9.28 0.22 -0.61
N THR A 138 8.75 1.09 -1.48
CA THR A 138 7.72 2.08 -1.14
C THR A 138 6.29 1.57 -1.32
N THR A 139 6.08 0.51 -2.11
CA THR A 139 4.76 -0.11 -2.34
C THR A 139 4.53 -1.40 -1.56
N ARG A 140 5.59 -2.04 -1.03
CA ARG A 140 5.47 -3.20 -0.15
C ARG A 140 4.53 -2.90 1.01
N ALA A 141 3.71 -3.88 1.37
CA ALA A 141 2.86 -3.81 2.56
C ALA A 141 3.72 -3.50 3.80
N TRP A 142 3.78 -2.23 4.20
CA TRP A 142 4.38 -1.80 5.45
C TRP A 142 3.45 -2.30 6.55
N ALA A 143 3.91 -3.22 7.41
CA ALA A 143 3.22 -3.54 8.66
C ALA A 143 3.45 -2.41 9.67
N PRO A 144 2.44 -1.61 10.06
CA PRO A 144 2.64 -0.65 11.12
C PRO A 144 2.83 -1.46 12.40
N SER A 145 4.02 -1.41 12.98
CA SER A 145 4.23 -1.84 14.35
C SER A 145 3.32 -0.98 15.24
N ALA A 146 2.13 -1.49 15.56
CA ALA A 146 1.34 -1.26 16.77
C ALA A 146 1.53 0.09 17.50
N SER A 147 1.52 1.23 16.78
CA SER A 147 1.78 2.55 17.39
C SER A 147 0.62 3.54 17.19
N PHE A 148 -0.57 3.05 16.82
CA PHE A 148 -1.79 3.86 16.84
C PHE A 148 -2.86 3.24 17.76
N ALA A 149 -2.40 2.64 18.85
CA ALA A 149 -3.20 2.41 20.05
C ALA A 149 -2.65 3.31 21.16
N MET A 150 -2.96 4.60 21.10
CA MET A 150 -2.97 5.48 22.27
C MET A 150 -3.93 6.64 22.07
#